data_AF-A0A1A9KKC2-F1
#
_entry.id   AF-A0A1A9KKC2-F1
#
_cell.length_a   1.000
_cell.length_b   1.000
_cell.length_c   1.000
_cell.angle_alpha   90.00
_cell.angle_beta   90.00
_cell.angle_gamma   90.00
#
_symmetry.space_group_name_H-M   'P 1'
#
loop_
_entity.id
_entity.type
_entity.pdbx_description
1 polymer ?
#
loop_
_entity_poly.entity_id
_entity_poly.type
_entity_poly.pdbx_seq_one_letter_code
_entity_poly.pdbx_strand_id
1 'polypeptide(L)' 'MRNQLTTRASTIPEVIYAADGTLDGHDFSMHAWAGHRVTLNFGLTSVSLSPAAATELVAHIQKALAAQEVAHA' A
#
# COMPACT_ATOMS: atom_id res chain seq x y z
N MET A 1 8.76 -14.56 9.48
CA MET A 1 7.72 -14.63 8.42
C MET A 1 8.14 -13.69 7.31
N ARG A 2 7.77 -13.93 6.05
CA ARG A 2 8.22 -13.13 4.91
C ARG A 2 7.28 -11.94 4.71
N ASN A 3 7.82 -10.73 4.69
CA ASN A 3 7.10 -9.53 4.26
C ASN A 3 6.76 -9.67 2.78
N GLN A 4 5.48 -9.53 2.45
CA GLN A 4 5.01 -9.77 1.10
C GLN A 4 3.74 -8.97 0.80
N LEU A 5 3.93 -7.71 0.40
CA LEU A 5 2.93 -6.90 -0.25
C LEU A 5 2.88 -7.24 -1.74
N THR A 6 1.68 -7.50 -2.22
CA THR A 6 1.43 -7.84 -3.62
C THR A 6 0.48 -6.81 -4.21
N THR A 7 0.86 -6.24 -5.35
CA THR A 7 -0.04 -5.36 -6.12
C THR A 7 -1.20 -6.20 -6.67
N ARG A 8 -2.42 -5.67 -6.61
CA ARG A 8 -3.59 -6.28 -7.23
C ARG A 8 -4.39 -5.26 -8.03
N ALA A 9 -5.20 -5.77 -8.96
CA ALA A 9 -6.23 -4.98 -9.60
C ALA A 9 -7.32 -4.62 -8.58
N SER A 10 -7.82 -3.38 -8.64
CA SER A 10 -8.97 -2.93 -7.87
C SER A 10 -10.18 -2.77 -8.78
N THR A 11 -11.34 -3.24 -8.31
CA THR A 11 -12.64 -2.97 -8.94
C THR A 11 -13.34 -1.77 -8.31
N ILE A 12 -12.77 -1.22 -7.23
CA ILE A 12 -13.29 -0.01 -6.58
C ILE A 12 -13.04 1.17 -7.51
N PRO A 13 -14.09 1.93 -7.89
CA PRO A 13 -13.93 3.14 -8.69
C PRO A 13 -12.91 4.08 -8.08
N GLU A 14 -12.14 4.76 -8.92
CA GLU A 14 -11.11 5.75 -8.54
C GLU A 14 -9.89 5.19 -7.81
N VAL A 15 -9.81 3.88 -7.53
CA VAL A 15 -8.58 3.25 -7.03
C VAL A 15 -7.67 2.92 -8.20
N ILE A 16 -6.56 3.65 -8.30
CA ILE A 16 -5.58 3.52 -9.38
C ILE A 16 -4.41 2.60 -9.01
N TYR A 17 -4.23 2.32 -7.72
CA TYR A 17 -3.26 1.36 -7.22
C TYR A 17 -3.79 0.68 -5.97
N ALA A 18 -3.64 -0.64 -5.87
CA ALA A 18 -3.97 -1.39 -4.68
C ALA A 18 -2.89 -2.44 -4.39
N ALA A 19 -2.53 -2.58 -3.13
CA ALA A 19 -1.67 -3.66 -2.66
C ALA A 19 -2.17 -4.21 -1.33
N ASP A 20 -1.98 -5.50 -1.12
CA ASP A 20 -2.32 -6.20 0.11
C ASP A 20 -1.30 -7.28 0.40
N GLY A 21 -1.27 -7.73 1.66
CA GLY A 21 -0.40 -8.80 2.09
C GLY A 21 -0.13 -8.70 3.58
N THR A 22 1.05 -9.18 3.98
CA THR A 22 1.48 -9.17 5.37
C THR A 22 2.82 -8.46 5.55
N LEU A 23 2.91 -7.63 6.59
CA LEU A 23 4.13 -6.99 7.06
C LEU A 23 4.37 -7.41 8.51
N ASP A 24 5.48 -8.11 8.75
CA ASP A 24 5.86 -8.72 10.04
C ASP A 24 4.75 -9.58 10.67
N GLY A 25 3.91 -10.22 9.84
CA GLY A 25 2.79 -11.06 10.28
C GLY A 25 1.50 -10.28 10.57
N HIS A 26 1.47 -8.98 10.30
CA HIS A 26 0.26 -8.17 10.36
C HIS A 26 -0.34 -7.99 8.98
N ASP A 27 -1.66 -8.17 8.89
CA ASP A 27 -2.41 -7.89 7.66
C ASP A 27 -2.30 -6.41 7.31
N PHE A 28 -1.95 -6.15 6.06
CA PHE A 28 -1.79 -4.82 5.52
C PHE A 28 -2.56 -4.69 4.22
N SER A 29 -3.22 -3.55 4.05
CA SER A 29 -3.78 -3.16 2.76
C SER A 29 -3.56 -1.67 2.49
N MET A 30 -3.34 -1.35 1.23
CA MET A 30 -3.11 0.01 0.76
C MET A 30 -3.87 0.27 -0.54
N HIS A 31 -4.41 1.48 -0.65
CA HIS A 31 -5.09 1.97 -1.83
C HIS A 31 -4.60 3.38 -2.17
N ALA A 32 -4.21 3.60 -3.42
CA ALA A 32 -4.03 4.94 -3.98
C ALA A 32 -5.27 5.31 -4.77
N TRP A 33 -5.85 6.44 -4.42
CA TRP A 33 -7.04 7.00 -5.05
C TRP A 33 -6.63 8.07 -6.06
N ALA A 34 -7.40 8.21 -7.13
CA ALA A 34 -7.27 9.29 -8.09
C ALA A 34 -7.40 10.66 -7.41
N GLY A 35 -8.21 10.83 -6.36
CA GLY A 35 -8.34 12.10 -5.62
C GLY A 35 -7.14 12.50 -4.72
N HIS A 36 -5.89 12.27 -5.14
CA HIS A 36 -4.66 12.60 -4.39
C HIS A 36 -4.61 12.07 -2.95
N ARG A 37 -5.22 10.91 -2.71
CA ARG A 37 -5.25 10.25 -1.40
C ARG A 37 -4.59 8.89 -1.46
N VAL A 38 -3.73 8.59 -0.50
CA VAL A 38 -3.25 7.22 -0.25
C VAL A 38 -3.79 6.79 1.12
N THR A 39 -4.44 5.63 1.17
CA THR A 39 -4.96 5.05 2.40
C THR A 39 -4.14 3.82 2.75
N LEU A 40 -3.65 3.78 3.98
CA LEU A 40 -2.93 2.65 4.57
C LEU A 40 -3.81 2.08 5.68
N ASN A 41 -4.03 0.77 5.68
CA ASN A 41 -4.83 0.09 6.70
C ASN A 41 -4.01 -1.01 7.36
N PHE A 42 -3.84 -0.89 8.68
CA PHE A 42 -3.06 -1.74 9.56
C PHE A 42 -3.96 -2.39 10.63
N GLY A 43 -5.03 -3.04 10.22
CA GLY A 43 -5.98 -3.67 11.15
C GLY A 43 -6.39 -2.74 12.31
N LEU A 44 -6.54 -3.29 13.51
CA LEU A 44 -7.03 -2.56 14.70
C LEU A 44 -5.91 -1.94 15.56
N THR A 45 -4.64 -1.96 15.14
CA THR A 45 -3.52 -1.66 16.05
C THR A 45 -2.42 -0.84 15.40
N SER A 46 -1.76 0.01 16.21
CA SER A 46 -0.45 0.57 15.85
C SER A 46 0.58 -0.56 15.82
N VAL A 47 1.36 -0.65 14.75
CA VAL A 47 2.37 -1.69 14.55
C VAL A 47 3.76 -1.06 14.52
N SER A 48 4.71 -1.69 15.21
CA SER A 48 6.13 -1.40 15.02
C SER A 48 6.67 -2.34 13.96
N LEU A 49 7.21 -1.79 12.88
CA LEU A 49 7.75 -2.56 11.77
C LEU A 49 9.25 -2.75 11.92
N SER A 50 9.73 -3.94 11.55
CA SER A 50 11.14 -4.21 11.31
C SER A 50 11.65 -3.34 10.15
N PRO A 51 12.97 -3.08 10.08
CA PRO A 51 13.54 -2.32 8.96
C PRO A 51 13.21 -2.90 7.58
N ALA A 52 13.11 -4.24 7.47
CA ALA A 52 12.75 -4.91 6.23
C ALA A 52 11.29 -4.64 5.83
N ALA A 53 10.35 -4.73 6.77
CA ALA A 53 8.93 -4.44 6.51
C ALA A 53 8.72 -2.95 6.20
N ALA A 54 9.43 -2.06 6.90
CA ALA A 54 9.39 -0.62 6.62
C ALA A 54 9.91 -0.30 5.21
N THR A 55 11.00 -0.94 4.78
CA THR A 55 11.57 -0.76 3.43
C THR A 55 10.57 -1.19 2.35
N GLU A 56 9.90 -2.33 2.55
CA GLU A 56 8.89 -2.83 1.62
C GLU A 56 7.67 -1.90 1.54
N LEU A 57 7.18 -1.43 2.70
CA LEU A 57 6.10 -0.44 2.76
C LEU A 57 6.46 0.84 1.98
N VAL A 58 7.67 1.38 2.18
CA VAL A 58 8.13 2.58 1.45
C VAL A 58 8.15 2.35 -0.06
N ALA A 59 8.62 1.20 -0.53
CA ALA A 59 8.63 0.88 -1.96
C ALA A 59 7.21 0.86 -2.56
N HIS A 60 6.23 0.37 -1.79
CA HIS A 60 4.83 0.40 -2.21
C HIS A 60 4.23 1.81 -2.17
N ILE A 61 4.55 2.62 -1.16
CA ILE A 61 4.12 4.03 -1.10
C ILE A 61 4.66 4.81 -2.31
N GLN A 62 5.93 4.62 -2.68
CA GLN A 62 6.51 5.26 -3.86
C GLN A 62 5.78 4.88 -5.15
N LYS A 63 5.42 3.59 -5.32
CA LYS A 63 4.62 3.14 -6.47
C LYS A 63 3.23 3.75 -6.49
N ALA A 64 2.58 3.86 -5.33
CA ALA A 64 1.28 4.49 -5.20
C ALA A 64 1.32 5.98 -5.58
N LEU A 65 2.35 6.71 -5.13
CA LEU A 65 2.54 8.12 -5.49
C LEU A 65 2.85 8.31 -6.98
N ALA A 66 3.72 7.48 -7.56
CA ALA A 66 4.00 7.52 -8.99
C ALA A 66 2.74 7.22 -9.83
N ALA A 67 1.90 6.28 -9.39
CA ALA A 67 0.63 6.01 -10.05
C ALA A 67 -0.32 7.22 -10.03
N GLN A 68 -0.31 8.00 -8.93
CA GLN A 68 -1.06 9.25 -8.84
C GLN A 68 -0.55 10.30 -9.82
N GLU A 69 0.76 10.47 -9.98
CA GLU A 69 1.32 11.42 -10.95
C GLU A 69 0.89 11.10 -12.39
N VAL A 70 0.91 9.82 -12.78
CA VAL A 70 0.49 9.38 -14.12
C VAL A 70 -1.00 9.59 -14.37
N ALA A 71 -1.85 9.39 -13.36
CA ALA A 71 -3.30 9.56 -13.51
C ALA A 71 -3.73 11.03 -13.72
N HIS A 72 -2.84 11.99 -13.47
CA HIS A 72 -3.12 13.44 -13.57
C HIS A 72 -2.26 14.16 -14.62
N ALA A 73 -1.49 13.41 -15.42
CA ALA A 73 -0.75 13.92 -16.57
C ALA A 73 -1.63 13.92 -17.83
#